data_AF-A0A3P7EM85-F1
#
_entry.id   AF-A0A3P7EM85-F1
#
_cell.length_a   1.000
_cell.length_b   1.000
_cell.length_c   1.000
_cell.angle_alpha   90.00
_cell.angle_beta   90.00
_cell.angle_gamma   90.00
#
_symmetry.space_group_name_H-M   'P 1'
#
loop_
_entity.id
_entity.type
_entity.pdbx_description
1 polymer ?
#
loop_
_entity_poly.entity_id
_entity_poly.type
_entity_poly.pdbx_seq_one_letter_code
_entity_poly.pdbx_strand_id
1 'polypeptide(L)'
;QPDAGLTRDYSQSSLHRFKKPGSKNYLNIYPPSSTLHLSNIPPNITEEFLTNAFEQHGYIPKGFKFFPKDHKMALLQLNDVETAINALIEMHNFKLAENAHLRVSFSKSGI
;
A
#
# COMPACT_ATOMS: atom_id res chain seq x y z
N GLN A 1 8.09 34.02 -15.79
CA GLN A 1 8.40 32.60 -16.03
C GLN A 1 7.30 31.80 -15.34
N PRO A 2 6.49 31.00 -16.06
CA PRO A 2 5.49 30.14 -15.42
C PRO A 2 6.19 29.06 -14.59
N ASP A 3 5.56 28.65 -13.49
CA ASP A 3 6.06 27.58 -12.62
C ASP A 3 6.30 26.31 -13.44
N ALA A 4 7.50 25.74 -13.34
CA ALA A 4 7.86 24.49 -14.02
C ALA A 4 7.13 23.27 -13.43
N GLY A 5 6.35 23.44 -12.35
CA GLY A 5 5.62 22.36 -11.69
C GLY A 5 6.53 21.40 -10.91
N LEU A 6 7.79 21.78 -10.71
CA LEU A 6 8.79 21.02 -9.95
C LEU A 6 8.69 21.26 -8.44
N THR A 7 7.90 22.24 -8.01
CA THR A 7 7.57 22.47 -6.59
C THR A 7 6.12 22.10 -6.35
N ARG A 8 5.85 21.32 -5.30
CA ARG A 8 4.49 20.99 -4.87
C ARG A 8 4.36 21.12 -3.36
N ASP A 9 3.28 21.75 -2.91
CA ASP A 9 2.93 21.82 -1.49
C ASP A 9 2.00 20.66 -1.12
N TYR A 10 2.45 19.84 -0.17
CA TYR A 10 1.67 18.76 0.42
C TYR A 10 1.35 19.00 1.89
N SER A 11 1.63 20.18 2.47
CA SER A 11 1.42 20.49 3.89
C SER A 11 0.01 20.16 4.40
N GLN A 12 -1.01 20.34 3.55
CA GLN A 12 -2.41 20.05 3.86
C GLN A 12 -2.90 18.68 3.36
N SER A 13 -2.02 17.83 2.83
CA SER A 13 -2.39 16.53 2.28
C SER A 13 -3.12 15.66 3.32
N SER A 14 -4.28 15.14 2.94
CA SER A 14 -5.03 14.15 3.72
C SER A 14 -4.38 12.77 3.71
N LEU A 15 -3.37 12.56 2.86
CA LEU A 15 -2.64 11.29 2.73
C LEU A 15 -1.46 11.18 3.69
N HIS A 16 -1.13 12.23 4.44
CA HIS A 16 -0.09 12.18 5.46
C HIS A 16 -0.36 11.10 6.50
N ARG A 17 0.55 10.12 6.58
CA ARG A 17 0.41 8.99 7.50
C ARG A 17 0.72 9.34 8.95
N PHE A 18 1.29 10.53 9.21
CA PHE A 18 1.76 10.94 10.54
C PHE A 18 1.04 12.19 11.09
N LYS A 19 -0.07 12.61 10.47
CA LYS A 19 -0.82 13.82 10.86
C LYS A 19 -1.44 13.73 12.25
N LYS A 20 -1.84 12.53 12.70
CA LYS A 20 -2.45 12.32 14.02
C LYS A 20 -1.39 11.90 15.05
N PRO A 21 -1.14 12.71 16.10
CA PRO A 21 -0.25 12.32 17.20
C PRO A 21 -0.69 11.00 17.83
N GLY A 22 0.27 10.14 18.19
CA GLY A 22 0.00 8.84 18.80
C GLY A 22 -0.68 7.81 17.88
N SER A 23 -0.75 8.06 16.57
CA SER A 23 -1.30 7.06 15.65
C SER A 23 -0.45 5.78 15.62
N LYS A 24 -1.10 4.62 15.39
CA LYS A 24 -0.41 3.34 15.23
C LYS A 24 0.60 3.32 14.07
N ASN A 25 0.52 4.28 13.14
CA ASN A 25 1.46 4.37 12.02
C ASN A 25 2.90 4.59 12.50
N TYR A 26 3.11 5.29 13.61
CA TYR A 26 4.43 5.48 14.23
C TYR A 26 5.05 4.17 14.72
N LEU A 27 4.23 3.16 15.05
CA LEU A 27 4.68 1.84 15.48
C LEU A 27 4.88 0.86 14.31
N ASN A 28 4.46 1.25 13.10
CA ASN A 28 4.45 0.39 11.91
C ASN A 28 5.36 0.95 10.80
N ILE A 29 6.46 1.58 11.18
CA ILE A 29 7.52 2.02 10.27
C ILE A 29 8.54 0.89 10.20
N TYR A 30 8.50 0.12 9.12
CA TYR A 30 9.40 -1.01 8.89
C TYR A 30 10.37 -0.70 7.75
N PRO A 31 11.58 -1.28 7.76
CA PRO A 31 12.51 -1.13 6.64
C PRO A 31 11.89 -1.72 5.36
N PRO A 32 12.36 -1.30 4.17
CA PRO A 32 11.97 -1.92 2.92
C PRO A 32 12.14 -3.44 2.95
N SER A 33 11.13 -4.15 2.47
CA SER A 33 11.11 -5.61 2.36
C SER A 33 10.33 -6.02 1.11
N SER A 34 10.55 -7.25 0.63
CA SER A 34 9.80 -7.80 -0.51
C SER A 34 8.33 -8.09 -0.18
N THR A 35 7.91 -7.96 1.09
CA THR A 35 6.53 -8.23 1.53
C THR A 35 5.85 -6.93 1.94
N LEU A 36 4.76 -6.62 1.26
CA LEU A 36 3.91 -5.48 1.53
C LEU A 36 2.75 -5.88 2.45
N HIS A 37 2.45 -4.98 3.39
CA HIS A 37 1.23 -5.00 4.16
C HIS A 37 0.20 -4.08 3.49
N LEU A 38 -0.92 -4.68 3.10
CA LEU A 38 -2.07 -4.04 2.49
C LEU A 38 -3.16 -3.83 3.54
N SER A 39 -3.79 -2.66 3.56
CA SER A 39 -4.90 -2.38 4.45
C SER A 39 -5.93 -1.43 3.86
N ASN A 40 -7.02 -1.23 4.61
CA ASN A 40 -8.19 -0.47 4.16
C ASN A 40 -8.93 -1.15 3.00
N ILE A 41 -8.95 -2.48 3.00
CA ILE A 41 -9.58 -3.31 1.97
C ILE A 41 -11.08 -3.49 2.31
N PRO A 42 -12.01 -3.09 1.42
CA PRO A 42 -13.43 -3.37 1.59
C PRO A 42 -13.75 -4.88 1.55
N PRO A 43 -14.84 -5.33 2.19
CA PRO A 43 -15.20 -6.74 2.29
C PRO A 43 -15.55 -7.40 0.94
N ASN A 44 -15.90 -6.61 -0.08
CA ASN A 44 -16.20 -7.10 -1.42
C ASN A 44 -14.96 -7.23 -2.32
N ILE A 45 -13.78 -6.82 -1.85
CA ILE A 45 -12.53 -6.94 -2.62
C ILE A 45 -11.91 -8.31 -2.34
N THR A 46 -11.63 -9.04 -3.41
CA THR A 46 -11.08 -10.39 -3.37
C THR A 46 -9.56 -10.40 -3.50
N GLU A 47 -8.96 -11.55 -3.21
CA GLU A 47 -7.54 -11.81 -3.50
C GLU A 47 -7.28 -11.65 -4.99
N GLU A 48 -8.09 -12.30 -5.84
CA GLU A 48 -7.99 -12.21 -7.29
C GLU A 48 -8.02 -10.76 -7.80
N PHE A 49 -8.90 -9.92 -7.26
CA PHE A 49 -8.94 -8.51 -7.63
C PHE A 49 -7.62 -7.81 -7.30
N LEU A 50 -7.08 -8.02 -6.10
CA LEU A 50 -5.84 -7.39 -5.67
C LEU A 50 -4.63 -7.93 -6.44
N THR A 51 -4.53 -9.24 -6.65
CA THR A 51 -3.43 -9.82 -7.43
C THR A 51 -3.47 -9.31 -8.86
N ASN A 52 -4.63 -9.33 -9.51
CA ASN A 52 -4.79 -8.79 -10.87
C ASN A 52 -4.45 -7.30 -10.94
N ALA A 53 -4.85 -6.50 -9.93
CA ALA A 53 -4.52 -5.08 -9.90
C ALA A 53 -3.00 -4.86 -9.83
N PHE A 54 -2.27 -5.63 -9.02
CA PHE A 54 -0.80 -5.54 -8.97
C PHE A 54 -0.17 -6.02 -10.28
N GLU A 55 -0.65 -7.12 -10.86
CA GLU A 55 -0.14 -7.65 -12.13
C GLU A 55 -0.35 -6.69 -13.30
N GLN A 56 -1.50 -6.01 -13.37
CA GLN A 56 -1.78 -4.99 -14.38
C GLN A 56 -0.82 -3.79 -14.32
N HIS A 57 -0.21 -3.53 -13.17
CA HIS A 57 0.83 -2.51 -12.99
C HIS A 57 2.25 -3.11 -13.08
N GLY A 58 2.40 -4.36 -13.53
CA GLY A 58 3.69 -5.01 -13.73
C GLY A 58 4.28 -5.66 -12.48
N TYR A 59 3.54 -5.75 -11.38
CA TYR A 59 3.99 -6.34 -10.13
C TYR A 59 3.38 -7.73 -9.94
N ILE A 60 4.15 -8.78 -10.24
CA ILE A 60 3.67 -10.17 -10.14
C ILE A 60 3.79 -10.67 -8.70
N PRO A 61 2.68 -10.94 -7.99
CA PRO A 61 2.72 -11.49 -6.64
C PRO A 61 3.33 -12.90 -6.61
N LYS A 62 4.23 -13.14 -5.66
CA LYS A 62 4.80 -14.46 -5.34
C LYS A 62 4.07 -15.15 -4.19
N GLY A 63 3.33 -14.38 -3.40
CA GLY A 63 2.47 -14.90 -2.35
C GLY A 63 1.46 -13.83 -1.97
N PHE A 64 0.28 -14.29 -1.56
CA PHE A 64 -0.77 -13.44 -1.03
C PHE A 64 -1.45 -14.16 0.14
N LYS A 65 -1.83 -13.41 1.18
CA LYS A 65 -2.75 -13.92 2.20
C LYS A 65 -3.55 -12.80 2.84
N PHE A 66 -4.86 -12.99 2.96
CA PHE A 66 -5.66 -12.19 3.88
C PHE A 66 -5.34 -12.54 5.33
N PHE A 67 -5.54 -11.58 6.23
CA PHE A 67 -5.47 -11.86 7.66
C PHE A 67 -6.74 -12.62 8.08
N PRO A 68 -6.65 -13.81 8.70
CA PRO A 68 -7.80 -14.67 8.98
C PRO A 68 -8.89 -14.03 9.84
N LYS A 69 -8.50 -13.07 10.69
CA LYS A 69 -9.40 -12.37 11.61
C LYS A 69 -9.76 -10.95 11.15
N ASP A 70 -9.17 -10.48 10.05
CA ASP A 70 -9.38 -9.13 9.55
C ASP A 70 -9.18 -9.06 8.03
N HIS A 71 -10.23 -9.35 7.27
CA HIS A 71 -10.23 -9.25 5.81
C HIS A 71 -10.01 -7.82 5.28
N LYS A 72 -9.88 -6.81 6.17
CA LYS A 72 -9.48 -5.45 5.76
C LYS A 72 -7.97 -5.33 5.53
N MET A 73 -7.21 -6.38 5.84
CA MET A 73 -5.76 -6.42 5.72
C MET A 73 -5.29 -7.69 5.02
N ALA A 74 -4.19 -7.56 4.27
CA ALA A 74 -3.53 -8.67 3.58
C ALA A 74 -2.01 -8.48 3.57
N LEU A 75 -1.27 -9.57 3.38
CA LEU A 75 0.14 -9.53 2.97
C LEU A 75 0.24 -9.90 1.50
N LEU A 76 1.09 -9.19 0.77
CA LEU A 76 1.44 -9.47 -0.62
C LEU A 76 2.96 -9.50 -0.74
N GLN A 77 3.52 -10.61 -1.19
CA GLN A 77 4.95 -10.77 -1.40
C GLN A 77 5.29 -10.64 -2.89
N LEU A 78 6.31 -9.85 -3.20
CA LEU A 78 6.87 -9.66 -4.53
C LEU A 78 8.24 -10.36 -4.64
N ASN A 79 8.83 -10.29 -5.83
CA ASN A 79 10.08 -10.97 -6.14
C ASN A 79 11.27 -10.50 -5.29
N ASP A 80 11.37 -9.19 -5.08
CA ASP A 80 12.49 -8.55 -4.39
C ASP A 80 12.06 -7.22 -3.76
N VAL A 81 12.98 -6.63 -3.00
CA VAL A 81 12.75 -5.37 -2.27
C VAL A 81 12.56 -4.18 -3.21
N GLU A 82 13.28 -4.14 -4.33
CA GLU A 82 13.20 -3.05 -5.30
C GLU A 82 11.82 -3.00 -5.96
N THR A 83 11.33 -4.15 -6.41
CA THR A 83 9.97 -4.30 -6.95
C THR A 83 8.92 -3.89 -5.92
N ALA A 84 9.12 -4.26 -4.63
CA ALA A 84 8.21 -3.87 -3.57
C ALA A 84 8.23 -2.37 -3.24
N ILE A 85 9.38 -1.71 -3.34
CA ILE A 85 9.48 -0.24 -3.22
C ILE A 85 8.67 0.43 -4.33
N ASN A 86 8.87 0.01 -5.59
CA ASN A 86 8.16 0.57 -6.74
C ASN A 86 6.64 0.34 -6.63
N ALA A 87 6.24 -0.89 -6.29
CA ALA A 87 4.84 -1.23 -6.05
C ALA A 87 4.23 -0.40 -4.91
N LEU A 88 4.97 -0.13 -3.83
CA LEU A 88 4.47 0.72 -2.75
C LEU A 88 4.22 2.15 -3.24
N ILE A 89 5.14 2.72 -4.04
CA ILE A 89 5.02 4.08 -4.57
C ILE A 89 3.78 4.20 -5.46
N GLU A 90 3.58 3.24 -6.36
CA GLU A 90 2.51 3.29 -7.36
C GLU A 90 1.14 2.86 -6.79
N MET A 91 1.11 1.80 -5.99
CA MET A 91 -0.14 1.21 -5.51
C MET A 91 -0.66 1.86 -4.23
N HIS A 92 0.13 2.71 -3.54
CA HIS A 92 -0.39 3.46 -2.40
C HIS A 92 -1.46 4.46 -2.86
N ASN A 93 -2.60 4.47 -2.16
CA ASN A 93 -3.77 5.25 -2.53
C ASN A 93 -4.46 4.81 -3.83
N PHE A 94 -4.21 3.57 -4.30
CA PHE A 94 -4.98 2.97 -5.39
C PHE A 94 -6.46 2.86 -5.03
N LYS A 95 -7.37 3.26 -5.93
CA LYS A 95 -8.81 3.28 -5.66
C LYS A 95 -9.40 1.86 -5.78
N LEU A 96 -9.85 1.31 -4.65
CA LEU A 96 -10.51 0.00 -4.59
C LEU A 96 -12.03 0.09 -4.78
N ALA A 97 -12.64 1.15 -4.24
CA ALA A 97 -14.06 1.45 -4.36
C ALA A 97 -14.28 2.96 -4.26
N GLU A 98 -15.53 3.43 -4.37
CA GLU A 98 -15.87 4.86 -4.37
C GLU A 98 -15.23 5.62 -3.19
N ASN A 99 -15.30 5.04 -1.98
CA ASN A 99 -14.78 5.63 -0.74
C ASN A 99 -13.64 4.83 -0.09
N ALA A 100 -12.97 3.94 -0.85
CA ALA A 100 -11.91 3.10 -0.31
C ALA A 100 -10.68 3.11 -1.21
N HIS A 101 -9.56 3.53 -0.62
CA HIS A 101 -8.25 3.53 -1.27
C HIS A 101 -7.30 2.62 -0.51
N LEU A 102 -6.53 1.82 -1.23
CA LEU A 102 -5.55 0.89 -0.72
C LEU A 102 -4.48 1.64 0.08
N ARG A 103 -4.13 1.11 1.24
CA ARG A 103 -3.01 1.60 2.04
C ARG A 103 -1.90 0.56 2.03
N VAL A 104 -0.78 0.93 1.42
CA VAL A 104 0.40 0.08 1.28
C VAL A 104 1.49 0.54 2.26
N SER A 105 2.17 -0.42 2.91
CA SER A 105 3.34 -0.24 3.78
C SER A 105 4.23 -1.48 3.68
N PHE A 106 5.50 -1.38 4.04
CA PHE A 106 6.31 -2.59 4.24
C PHE A 106 5.78 -3.41 5.42
N SER A 107 5.87 -4.73 5.30
CA SER A 107 5.51 -5.65 6.38
C SER A 107 6.73 -5.96 7.24
N LYS A 108 6.50 -6.11 8.56
CA LYS A 108 7.47 -6.67 9.51
C LYS A 108 7.71 -8.16 9.26
N SER A 109 6.67 -8.87 8.82
CA SER A 109 6.67 -10.32 8.68
C SER A 109 6.51 -10.72 7.21
N GLY A 110 7.19 -11.79 6.83
CA GLY A 110 6.95 -12.48 5.56
C GLY A 110 5.60 -13.20 5.52
N ILE A 111 5.31 -13.77 4.35
CA ILE A 111 4.17 -14.68 4.18
C ILE A 111 4.51 -16.06 4.73
#